data_AF-A0A433RW85-F1
#
_entry.id   AF-A0A433RW85-F1
#
_cell.length_a   1.000
_cell.length_b   1.000
_cell.length_c   1.000
_cell.angle_alpha   90.00
_cell.angle_beta   90.00
_cell.angle_gamma   90.00
#
_symmetry.space_group_name_H-M   'P 1'
#
loop_
_entity.id
_entity.type
_entity.pdbx_description
1 polymer ?
#
loop_
_entity_poly.entity_id
_entity_poly.type
_entity_poly.pdbx_seq_one_letter_code
_entity_poly.pdbx_strand_id
1 'polypeptide(L)'
;MPSPRALLIMLAIILLIVSPFVVFFLPLIYILTFFDTPEQIVAHPNTKNYIYAFSACAIIIVAIILAAIRQNKSMIALSVTLGLAGCALFFTSIFGYTYIGTVELPPLSRSYECA
;
A
#
# COMPACT_ATOMS: atom_id res chain seq x y z
N MET A 1 27.53 -2.52 -18.98
CA MET A 1 26.31 -2.88 -18.22
C MET A 1 26.53 -2.60 -16.74
N PRO A 2 25.61 -1.92 -16.04
CA PRO A 2 25.75 -1.69 -14.60
C PRO A 2 25.83 -3.02 -13.86
N SER A 3 26.61 -3.08 -12.78
CA SER A 3 26.72 -4.29 -11.95
C SER A 3 25.36 -4.61 -11.31
N PRO A 4 25.03 -5.88 -11.03
CA PRO A 4 23.76 -6.27 -10.40
C PRO A 4 23.47 -5.51 -9.09
N ARG A 5 24.51 -5.17 -8.33
CA ARG A 5 24.40 -4.35 -7.13
C ARG A 5 23.98 -2.92 -7.44
N ALA A 6 24.54 -2.30 -8.48
CA ALA A 6 24.17 -0.96 -8.91
C ALA A 6 22.72 -0.90 -9.38
N LEU A 7 22.22 -1.94 -10.06
CA LEU A 7 20.81 -2.04 -10.47
C LEU A 7 19.87 -2.10 -9.27
N LEU A 8 20.18 -2.90 -8.25
CA LEU A 8 19.37 -2.98 -7.03
C LEU A 8 19.34 -1.65 -6.26
N ILE A 9 20.48 -0.96 -6.16
CA ILE A 9 20.56 0.34 -5.51
C ILE A 9 19.75 1.39 -6.28
N MET A 10 19.87 1.42 -7.62
CA MET A 10 19.05 2.31 -8.44
C MET A 10 17.56 2.02 -8.25
N LEU A 11 17.16 0.75 -8.22
CA LEU A 11 15.77 0.35 -7.99
C LEU A 11 15.28 0.82 -6.60
N ALA A 12 16.08 0.66 -5.55
CA ALA A 12 15.74 1.13 -4.21
C ALA A 12 15.55 2.65 -4.16
N ILE A 13 16.42 3.41 -4.84
CA ILE A 13 16.32 4.87 -4.93
C ILE A 13 15.05 5.28 -5.68
N ILE A 14 14.74 4.63 -6.82
CA ILE A 14 13.51 4.90 -7.57
C ILE A 14 12.29 4.60 -6.70
N LEU A 15 12.26 3.46 -6.01
CA LEU A 15 11.17 3.09 -5.10
C LEU A 15 11.03 4.07 -3.93
N LEU A 16 12.14 4.56 -3.36
CA LEU A 16 12.13 5.57 -2.31
C LEU A 16 11.50 6.88 -2.79
N ILE A 17 11.84 7.31 -4.01
CA ILE A 17 11.30 8.53 -4.61
C ILE A 17 9.81 8.36 -4.96
N VAL A 18 9.42 7.19 -5.46
CA VAL A 18 8.03 6.91 -5.89
C VAL A 18 7.11 6.61 -4.70
N SER A 19 7.63 6.04 -3.61
CA SER A 19 6.90 5.73 -2.37
C SER A 19 6.01 6.86 -1.86
N PRO A 20 6.50 8.11 -1.66
CA PRO A 20 5.64 9.22 -1.24
C PRO A 20 4.55 9.53 -2.28
N PHE A 21 4.83 9.42 -3.58
CA PHE A 21 3.79 9.63 -4.59
C PHE A 21 2.67 8.59 -4.47
N VAL A 22 3.01 7.32 -4.28
CA VAL A 22 2.00 6.26 -4.05
C VAL A 22 1.22 6.51 -2.76
N VAL A 23 1.87 7.00 -1.69
CA VAL A 23 1.20 7.21 -0.40
C VAL A 23 0.32 8.47 -0.39
N PHE A 24 0.68 9.52 -1.13
CA PHE A 24 -0.07 10.78 -1.16
C PHE A 24 -1.08 10.86 -2.32
N PHE A 25 -0.72 10.41 -3.52
CA PHE A 25 -1.59 10.54 -4.69
C PHE A 25 -2.64 9.44 -4.78
N LEU A 26 -2.38 8.24 -4.27
CA LEU A 26 -3.37 7.17 -4.27
C LEU A 26 -4.61 7.50 -3.40
N PRO A 27 -4.48 8.08 -2.18
CA PRO A 27 -5.63 8.67 -1.48
C PRO A 27 -6.31 9.78 -2.27
N LEU A 28 -5.53 10.65 -2.92
CA LEU A 28 -6.06 11.81 -3.64
C LEU A 28 -6.88 11.38 -4.87
N ILE A 29 -6.38 10.42 -5.65
CA ILE A 29 -7.09 9.80 -6.76
C ILE A 29 -8.38 9.15 -6.25
N TYR A 30 -8.31 8.43 -5.12
CA TYR A 30 -9.49 7.83 -4.51
C TYR A 30 -10.55 8.88 -4.14
N ILE A 31 -10.15 10.00 -3.51
CA ILE A 31 -11.08 11.10 -3.21
C ILE A 31 -11.70 11.63 -4.50
N LEU A 32 -10.90 11.86 -5.54
CA LEU A 32 -11.39 12.44 -6.79
C LEU A 32 -12.30 11.50 -7.60
N THR A 33 -12.07 10.19 -7.56
CA THR A 33 -12.85 9.24 -8.36
C THR A 33 -14.10 8.72 -7.66
N PHE A 34 -14.12 8.68 -6.33
CA PHE A 34 -15.24 8.10 -5.55
C PHE A 34 -16.17 9.13 -4.90
N PHE A 35 -15.81 10.42 -4.84
CA PHE A 35 -16.73 11.46 -4.35
C PHE A 35 -17.76 11.92 -5.41
N ASP A 36 -17.50 11.70 -6.69
CA ASP A 36 -18.42 12.10 -7.78
C ASP A 36 -19.58 11.12 -8.01
N THR A 37 -19.57 9.97 -7.33
CA THR A 37 -20.63 8.95 -7.37
C THR A 37 -21.45 9.00 -6.07
N PRO A 38 -22.63 9.66 -6.05
CA PRO A 38 -23.45 9.83 -4.84
C PRO A 38 -24.00 8.52 -4.24
N GLU A 39 -23.84 7.39 -4.92
CA GLU A 39 -24.18 6.05 -4.42
C GLU A 39 -23.04 5.40 -3.60
N GLN A 40 -21.82 5.94 -3.64
CA GLN A 40 -20.63 5.44 -2.94
C GLN A 40 -20.25 6.30 -1.72
N ILE A 41 -21.21 7.05 -1.19
CA ILE A 41 -21.02 7.84 0.03
C ILE A 41 -20.80 6.85 1.19
N VAL A 42 -19.60 6.94 1.75
CA VAL A 42 -19.09 6.19 2.92
C VAL A 42 -18.66 4.77 2.64
N ALA A 43 -17.47 4.68 2.05
CA ALA A 43 -16.56 3.66 2.48
C ALA A 43 -15.13 4.22 2.43
N HIS A 44 -14.82 5.07 3.41
CA HIS A 44 -13.48 5.62 3.54
C HIS A 44 -12.51 4.49 3.88
N PRO A 45 -11.46 4.27 3.08
CA PRO A 45 -10.40 3.35 3.46
C PRO A 45 -9.83 3.78 4.80
N ASN A 46 -9.83 2.83 5.73
CA ASN A 46 -9.33 3.03 7.07
C ASN A 46 -7.92 3.62 6.99
N THR A 47 -7.64 4.66 7.77
CA THR A 47 -6.33 5.33 7.82
C THR A 47 -5.17 4.33 8.03
N LYS A 48 -5.47 3.19 8.67
CA LYS A 48 -4.56 2.04 8.82
C LYS A 48 -4.03 1.47 7.49
N ASN A 49 -4.83 1.48 6.43
CA ASN A 49 -4.40 0.96 5.11
C ASN A 49 -3.28 1.81 4.51
N TYR A 50 -3.32 3.14 4.68
CA TYR A 50 -2.21 4.02 4.27
C TYR A 50 -0.94 3.76 5.07
N ILE A 51 -1.08 3.50 6.38
CA ILE A 51 0.04 3.13 7.25
C ILE A 51 0.66 1.80 6.78
N TYR A 52 -0.16 0.81 6.41
CA TYR A 52 0.30 -0.46 5.87
C TYR A 52 1.00 -0.31 4.51
N ALA A 53 0.49 0.54 3.61
CA ALA A 53 1.17 0.84 2.34
C ALA A 53 2.54 1.50 2.56
N PHE A 54 2.62 2.51 3.42
CA PHE A 54 3.87 3.21 3.70
C PHE A 54 4.91 2.27 4.34
N SER A 55 4.49 1.50 5.36
CA SER A 55 5.37 0.55 6.03
C SER A 55 5.83 -0.58 5.09
N ALA A 56 4.95 -1.06 4.19
CA ALA A 56 5.33 -1.99 3.13
C ALA A 56 6.43 -1.45 2.22
N CYS A 57 6.29 -0.22 1.71
CA CYS A 57 7.29 0.42 0.86
C CYS A 57 8.64 0.57 1.60
N ALA A 58 8.62 1.03 2.85
CA ALA A 58 9.83 1.18 3.66
C ALA A 58 10.56 -0.16 3.86
N ILE A 59 9.81 -1.23 4.18
CA ILE A 59 10.38 -2.57 4.38
C ILE A 59 11.00 -3.11 3.07
N ILE A 60 10.33 -2.92 1.94
CA ILE A 60 10.84 -3.35 0.63
C ILE A 60 12.14 -2.62 0.29
N ILE A 61 12.21 -1.30 0.55
CA ILE A 61 13.43 -0.51 0.32
C ILE A 61 14.58 -1.04 1.18
N VAL A 62 14.33 -1.30 2.47
CA VAL A 62 15.32 -1.89 3.38
C VAL A 62 15.78 -3.28 2.89
N ALA A 63 14.85 -4.12 2.44
CA ALA A 63 15.16 -5.42 1.88
C ALA A 63 16.12 -5.31 0.68
N ILE A 64 15.86 -4.39 -0.25
CA ILE A 64 16.69 -4.18 -1.44
C ILE A 64 18.08 -3.63 -1.06
N ILE A 65 18.15 -2.68 -0.13
CA ILE A 65 19.42 -2.14 0.37
C ILE A 65 20.27 -3.25 1.01
N LEU A 66 19.67 -4.11 1.83
CA LEU A 66 20.36 -5.23 2.46
C LEU A 66 20.87 -6.26 1.44
N ALA A 67 20.09 -6.54 0.38
CA ALA A 67 20.55 -7.37 -0.72
C ALA A 67 21.75 -6.77 -1.48
N ALA A 68 21.87 -5.44 -1.50
CA ALA A 68 22.91 -4.72 -2.23
C ALA A 68 24.24 -4.59 -1.45
N ILE A 69 24.22 -4.43 -0.11
CA ILE A 69 25.42 -4.11 0.69
C ILE A 69 26.33 -5.33 0.91
N ARG A 70 25.80 -6.48 1.34
CA ARG A 70 26.62 -7.66 1.67
C ARG A 70 25.89 -8.96 1.32
N GLN A 71 26.35 -9.64 0.28
CA GLN A 71 25.76 -10.90 -0.20
C GLN A 71 26.24 -12.11 0.60
N ASN A 72 25.95 -12.13 1.89
CA ASN A 72 26.13 -13.32 2.72
C ASN A 72 24.80 -14.09 2.77
N LYS A 73 24.84 -15.43 2.88
CA LYS A 73 23.63 -16.28 2.89
C LYS A 73 22.55 -15.77 3.86
N SER A 74 22.95 -15.34 5.05
CA SER A 74 22.05 -14.77 6.06
C SER A 74 21.43 -13.43 5.65
N MET A 75 22.19 -12.55 4.99
CA MET A 75 21.70 -11.24 4.52
C MET A 75 20.71 -11.40 3.37
N ILE A 76 20.97 -12.36 2.47
CA ILE A 76 20.06 -12.71 1.37
C ILE A 76 18.75 -13.26 1.94
N ALA A 77 18.84 -14.23 2.87
CA ALA A 77 17.65 -14.79 3.52
C ALA A 77 16.83 -13.69 4.23
N LEU A 78 17.48 -12.80 4.97
CA LEU A 78 16.81 -11.70 5.68
C LEU A 78 16.18 -10.69 4.71
N SER A 79 16.85 -10.36 3.62
CA SER A 79 16.30 -9.52 2.55
C SER A 79 15.06 -10.15 1.90
N VAL A 80 15.09 -11.44 1.57
CA VAL A 80 13.94 -12.15 1.00
C VAL A 80 12.76 -12.15 1.98
N THR A 81 13.01 -12.46 3.26
CA THR A 81 11.95 -12.45 4.28
C THR A 81 11.33 -11.07 4.45
N LEU A 82 12.14 -10.01 4.52
CA LEU A 82 11.66 -8.64 4.59
C LEU A 82 10.88 -8.25 3.32
N GLY A 83 11.38 -8.61 2.14
CA GLY A 83 10.69 -8.37 0.88
C GLY A 83 9.31 -9.02 0.86
N LEU A 84 9.21 -10.28 1.27
CA LEU A 84 7.93 -11.00 1.38
C LEU A 84 6.98 -10.35 2.40
N ALA A 85 7.49 -9.94 3.56
CA ALA A 85 6.70 -9.25 4.59
C ALA A 85 6.17 -7.90 4.07
N GLY A 86 7.00 -7.14 3.35
CA GLY A 86 6.60 -5.90 2.69
C GLY A 86 5.51 -6.13 1.65
N CYS A 87 5.66 -7.15 0.79
CA CYS A 87 4.62 -7.53 -0.18
C CYS A 87 3.31 -7.95 0.50
N ALA A 88 3.36 -8.70 1.61
CA ALA A 88 2.17 -9.11 2.35
C ALA A 88 1.43 -7.90 2.98
N LEU A 89 2.17 -6.92 3.51
CA LEU A 89 1.60 -5.67 4.02
C LEU A 89 0.99 -4.81 2.90
N PHE A 90 1.65 -4.75 1.74
CA PHE A 90 1.13 -4.04 0.58
C PHE A 90 -0.17 -4.69 0.05
N PHE A 91 -0.19 -6.01 0.00
CA PHE A 91 -1.38 -6.78 -0.36
C PHE A 91 -2.52 -6.53 0.63
N THR A 92 -2.25 -6.58 1.93
CA THR A 92 -3.24 -6.32 2.99
C THR A 92 -3.80 -4.90 2.88
N SER A 93 -2.94 -3.93 2.59
CA SER A 93 -3.35 -2.56 2.32
C SER A 93 -4.35 -2.49 1.16
N ILE A 94 -4.02 -3.07 0.00
CA ILE A 94 -4.88 -3.07 -1.21
C ILE A 94 -6.24 -3.74 -0.92
N PHE A 95 -6.25 -4.89 -0.24
CA PHE A 95 -7.50 -5.57 0.10
C PHE A 95 -8.37 -4.76 1.06
N GLY A 96 -7.76 -3.98 1.95
CA GLY A 96 -8.47 -3.04 2.80
C GLY A 96 -9.22 -1.93 2.03
N TYR A 97 -8.82 -1.61 0.80
CA TYR A 97 -9.55 -0.68 -0.08
C TYR A 97 -10.69 -1.35 -0.86
N THR A 98 -10.61 -2.67 -1.10
CA THR A 98 -11.60 -3.40 -1.92
C THR A 98 -12.74 -3.99 -1.09
N TYR A 99 -12.50 -4.34 0.18
CA TYR A 99 -13.53 -4.91 1.09
C TYR A 99 -14.67 -3.95 1.45
N ILE A 100 -14.43 -2.68 1.18
CA ILE A 100 -15.34 -1.56 1.33
C ILE A 100 -16.63 -1.72 0.50
N GLY A 101 -16.60 -2.45 -0.61
CA GLY A 101 -17.77 -2.64 -1.49
C GLY A 101 -18.73 -3.75 -1.07
N THR A 102 -18.45 -4.50 0.00
CA THR A 102 -19.24 -5.69 0.39
C THR A 102 -19.97 -5.58 1.73
N VAL A 103 -19.80 -4.47 2.45
CA VAL A 103 -20.62 -4.21 3.64
C VAL A 103 -21.95 -3.66 3.16
N GLU A 104 -22.96 -4.53 3.09
CA GLU A 104 -24.36 -4.15 2.88
C GLU A 104 -24.71 -3.02 3.84
N LEU A 105 -24.99 -1.84 3.29
CA LEU A 105 -25.65 -0.77 4.04
C LEU A 105 -26.98 -1.33 4.55
N PRO A 106 -27.32 -1.22 5.84
CA PRO A 106 -28.64 -1.58 6.31
C PRO A 106 -29.68 -0.79 5.50
N PRO A 107 -30.81 -1.40 5.09
CA PRO A 107 -31.77 -0.75 4.22
C PRO A 107 -32.25 0.55 4.86
N LEU A 108 -31.98 1.65 4.17
CA LEU A 108 -32.30 3.03 4.56
C LEU A 108 -33.79 3.32 4.33
N SER A 109 -34.66 2.40 4.75
CA SER A 109 -36.10 2.43 4.49
C SER A 109 -36.93 2.16 5.74
N ARG A 110 -36.78 2.96 6.81
CA ARG A 110 -37.80 2.98 7.89
C ARG A 110 -37.79 4.11 8.92
N SER A 111 -37.34 5.33 8.61
CA SER A 111 -37.27 6.38 9.65
C SER A 111 -37.87 7.75 9.28
N TYR A 112 -38.57 7.89 8.16
CA TYR A 112 -39.18 9.17 7.77
C TYR A 112 -40.73 9.20 7.80
N GLU A 113 -41.38 8.26 8.51
CA GLU A 113 -42.87 8.24 8.61
C GLU A 113 -43.44 8.61 9.98
N CYS A 114 -42.66 9.19 10.90
CA CYS A 114 -43.21 9.70 12.18
C CYS A 114 -42.49 10.97 12.64
N ALA A 115 -42.94 12.13 12.15
CA ALA A 115 -42.92 13.42 12.85
C ALA A 115 -43.88 14.39 12.16
#